data_AF-A0A9D6TJY6-F1
#
_entry.id   AF-A0A9D6TJY6-F1
#
_cell.length_a   1.000
_cell.length_b   1.000
_cell.length_c   1.000
_cell.angle_alpha   90.00
_cell.angle_beta   90.00
_cell.angle_gamma   90.00
#
_symmetry.space_group_name_H-M   'P 1'
#
loop_
_entity.id
_entity.type
_entity.pdbx_description
1 polymer ?
#
loop_
_entity_poly.entity_id
_entity_poly.type
_entity_poly.pdbx_seq_one_letter_code
_entity_poly.pdbx_strand_id
1 'polypeptide(L)'
;MPSPRLIVGRVLAVEAAHGFVFVDLASDAPIGAVAEGTELIARTLDLHETGRLRASRYVRGRTLGTKIVSGQPSPGDEVVWLAP
;
A
#
# COMPACT_ATOMS: atom_id res chain seq x y z
N MET A 1 10.56 -20.30 2.93
CA MET A 1 9.08 -20.28 3.03
C MET A 1 8.60 -18.95 2.45
N PRO A 2 7.47 -18.88 1.73
CA PRO A 2 6.94 -17.59 1.30
C PRO A 2 6.55 -16.79 2.55
N SER A 3 6.99 -15.53 2.62
CA SER A 3 6.59 -14.57 3.64
C SER A 3 5.06 -14.43 3.71
N PRO A 4 4.47 -14.32 4.91
CA PRO A 4 3.04 -14.06 5.03
C PRO A 4 2.70 -12.72 4.36
N ARG A 5 1.68 -12.76 3.48
CA ARG A 5 1.07 -11.55 2.91
C ARG A 5 0.07 -11.01 3.92
N LEU A 6 0.39 -9.88 4.52
CA LEU A 6 -0.48 -9.21 5.48
C LEU A 6 -1.22 -8.08 4.79
N ILE A 7 -2.54 -8.02 4.96
CA ILE A 7 -3.36 -6.94 4.44
C ILE A 7 -3.06 -5.69 5.27
N VAL A 8 -2.72 -4.60 4.58
CA VAL A 8 -2.40 -3.31 5.20
C VAL A 8 -3.58 -2.37 5.10
N GLY A 9 -4.33 -2.43 4.01
CA GLY A 9 -5.42 -1.51 3.77
C GLY A 9 -5.88 -1.53 2.31
N ARG A 10 -6.49 -0.43 1.88
CA ARG A 10 -6.96 -0.24 0.50
C ARG A 10 -6.56 1.12 -0.04
N VAL A 11 -6.37 1.21 -1.35
CA VAL A 11 -6.15 2.48 -2.02
C VAL A 11 -7.42 3.32 -1.92
N LEU A 12 -7.29 4.49 -1.28
CA LEU A 12 -8.35 5.49 -1.17
C LEU A 12 -8.37 6.40 -2.39
N ALA A 13 -7.20 6.89 -2.79
CA ALA A 13 -7.03 7.83 -3.89
C ALA A 13 -5.64 7.72 -4.51
N VAL A 14 -5.55 8.09 -5.79
CA VAL A 14 -4.30 8.08 -6.57
C VAL A 14 -4.10 9.46 -7.17
N GLU A 15 -2.97 10.09 -6.83
CA GLU A 15 -2.52 11.34 -7.42
C GLU A 15 -1.43 11.02 -8.44
N ALA A 16 -1.85 10.61 -9.64
CA ALA A 16 -0.96 10.09 -10.67
C ALA A 16 0.08 11.12 -11.15
N ALA A 17 -0.27 12.41 -11.17
CA ALA A 17 0.63 13.49 -11.58
C ALA A 17 1.90 13.58 -10.70
N HIS A 18 1.78 13.22 -9.42
CA HIS A 18 2.89 13.24 -8.46
C HIS A 18 3.35 11.83 -8.06
N GLY A 19 2.78 10.79 -8.68
CA GLY A 19 3.09 9.39 -8.38
C GLY A 19 2.79 9.02 -6.93
N PHE A 20 1.72 9.57 -6.35
CA PHE A 20 1.37 9.36 -4.94
C PHE A 20 0.07 8.58 -4.79
N VAL A 21 0.00 7.71 -3.78
CA VAL A 21 -1.15 6.88 -3.48
C VAL A 21 -1.47 6.99 -2.00
N PHE A 22 -2.72 7.32 -1.70
CA PHE A 22 -3.25 7.37 -0.35
C PHE A 22 -3.92 6.04 -0.04
N VAL A 23 -3.50 5.41 1.06
CA VAL A 23 -3.99 4.12 1.51
C VAL A 23 -4.79 4.34 2.79
N ASP A 24 -6.04 3.87 2.81
CA ASP A 24 -6.81 3.71 4.04
C ASP A 24 -6.35 2.43 4.74
N LEU A 25 -5.67 2.60 5.86
CA LEU A 25 -5.12 1.52 6.67
C LEU A 25 -6.25 0.73 7.31
N ALA A 26 -6.12 -0.59 7.33
CA ALA A 26 -6.93 -1.47 8.15
C ALA A 26 -6.68 -1.18 9.65
N SER A 27 -7.67 -1.47 10.51
CA SER A 27 -7.54 -1.27 11.96
C SER A 27 -6.44 -2.12 12.60
N ASP A 28 -6.11 -3.23 11.96
CA ASP A 28 -5.11 -4.22 12.33
C ASP A 28 -3.87 -4.18 11.43
N ALA A 29 -3.66 -3.07 10.71
CA ALA A 29 -2.49 -2.90 9.86
C ALA A 29 -1.18 -3.08 10.67
N PRO A 30 -0.26 -3.97 10.24
CA PRO A 30 0.98 -4.20 10.96
C PRO A 30 1.84 -2.93 11.05
N ILE A 31 2.38 -2.63 12.24
CA ILE A 31 3.21 -1.42 12.46
C ILE A 31 4.44 -1.39 11.52
N GLY A 32 5.02 -2.54 11.19
CA GLY A 32 6.13 -2.63 10.23
C GLY A 32 5.76 -2.24 8.80
N ALA A 33 4.48 -2.40 8.42
CA ALA A 33 3.99 -2.07 7.08
C ALA A 33 3.91 -0.56 6.83
N VAL A 34 3.74 0.24 7.88
CA VAL A 34 3.62 1.71 7.81
C VAL A 34 4.96 2.44 7.99
N ALA A 35 6.04 1.71 8.26
CA ALA A 35 7.36 2.31 8.40
C ALA A 35 7.83 2.92 7.07
N GLU A 36 8.50 4.08 7.15
CA GLU A 36 9.02 4.76 5.97
C GLU A 36 9.98 3.85 5.19
N GLY A 37 9.81 3.81 3.87
CA GLY A 37 10.63 3.00 2.97
C GLY A 37 10.14 1.57 2.80
N THR A 38 9.17 1.10 3.59
CA THR A 38 8.58 -0.24 3.44
C THR A 38 7.95 -0.42 2.06
N GLU A 39 8.25 -1.55 1.43
CA GLU A 39 7.68 -1.92 0.14
C GLU A 39 6.33 -2.62 0.32
N LEU A 40 5.35 -2.16 -0.45
CA LEU A 40 3.98 -2.65 -0.44
C LEU A 40 3.56 -3.01 -1.86
N ILE A 41 2.59 -3.90 -1.97
CA ILE A 41 2.01 -4.32 -3.25
C ILE A 41 0.55 -3.90 -3.28
N ALA A 42 0.15 -3.19 -4.33
CA ALA A 42 -1.25 -2.97 -4.65
C ALA A 42 -1.74 -4.09 -5.58
N ARG A 43 -2.94 -4.61 -5.33
CA ARG A 43 -3.54 -5.68 -6.13
C ARG A 43 -5.06 -5.57 -6.18
N THR A 44 -5.66 -6.13 -7.22
CA THR A 44 -7.11 -6.33 -7.28
C THR A 44 -7.55 -7.38 -6.25
N LEU A 45 -8.86 -7.45 -5.99
CA LEU A 45 -9.45 -8.49 -5.13
C LEU A 45 -9.25 -9.90 -5.70
N ASP A 46 -9.11 -10.02 -7.02
CA ASP A 46 -8.76 -11.26 -7.73
C ASP A 46 -7.25 -11.58 -7.68
N LEU A 47 -6.51 -10.87 -6.83
CA LEU A 47 -5.10 -11.07 -6.51
C LEU A 47 -4.11 -10.72 -7.63
N HIS A 48 -4.53 -9.95 -8.62
CA HIS A 48 -3.65 -9.44 -9.67
C HIS A 48 -2.91 -8.19 -9.20
N GLU A 49 -1.58 -8.20 -9.22
CA GLU A 49 -0.74 -7.04 -8.90
C GLU A 49 -1.03 -5.89 -9.88
N THR A 50 -1.37 -4.73 -9.35
CA THR A 50 -1.62 -3.49 -10.10
C THR A 50 -0.48 -2.49 -9.94
N GLY A 51 0.30 -2.58 -8.86
CA GLY A 51 1.48 -1.75 -8.68
C GLY A 51 2.30 -2.07 -7.43
N ARG A 52 3.49 -1.47 -7.40
CA ARG A 52 4.40 -1.48 -6.24
C ARG A 52 4.45 -0.10 -5.63
N LEU A 53 4.35 -0.07 -4.31
CA LEU A 53 4.31 1.16 -3.54
C LEU A 53 5.47 1.17 -2.53
N ARG A 54 5.92 2.37 -2.18
CA ARG A 54 6.86 2.58 -1.08
C ARG A 54 6.22 3.51 -0.05
N ALA A 55 6.08 3.03 1.18
CA ALA A 55 5.56 3.80 2.29
C ALA A 55 6.40 5.06 2.52
N SER A 56 5.74 6.19 2.71
CA SER A 56 6.38 7.45 3.05
C SER A 56 6.21 7.76 4.53
N ARG A 57 6.89 8.81 5.02
CA ARG A 57 6.66 9.36 6.36
C ARG A 57 5.27 9.98 6.58
N TYR A 58 4.44 10.12 5.54
CA TYR A 58 3.11 10.71 5.67
C TYR A 58 2.14 9.69 6.26
N VAL A 59 1.77 9.88 7.52
CA VAL A 59 0.68 9.15 8.18
C VAL A 59 -0.22 10.17 8.87
N ARG A 60 -1.53 10.15 8.57
CA ARG A 60 -2.52 11.01 9.20
C ARG A 60 -3.75 10.21 9.56
N GLY A 61 -3.96 9.95 10.84
CA GLY A 61 -5.02 9.05 11.30
C GLY A 61 -4.82 7.66 10.70
N ARG A 62 -5.80 7.17 9.94
CA ARG A 62 -5.73 5.89 9.21
C ARG A 62 -5.21 6.03 7.79
N THR A 63 -4.79 7.22 7.36
CA THR A 63 -4.28 7.40 5.99
C THR A 63 -2.76 7.29 5.96
N LEU A 64 -2.24 6.33 5.19
CA LEU A 64 -0.83 6.22 4.84
C LEU A 64 -0.61 6.81 3.44
N GLY A 65 0.39 7.66 3.32
CA GLY A 65 0.88 8.14 2.03
C GLY A 65 1.97 7.23 1.50
N THR A 66 1.90 6.89 0.22
CA THR A 66 2.86 6.02 -0.45
C THR A 66 3.25 6.59 -1.81
N LYS A 67 4.47 6.29 -2.26
CA LYS A 67 4.92 6.60 -3.61
C LYS A 67 4.73 5.38 -4.51
N ILE A 68 4.31 5.61 -5.75
CA ILE A 68 4.29 4.58 -6.79
C ILE A 68 5.73 4.33 -7.23
N VAL A 69 6.18 3.09 -7.06
CA VAL A 69 7.47 2.61 -7.58
C VAL A 69 7.28 2.07 -9.00
N SER A 70 6.20 1.35 -9.24
CA SER A 70 5.82 0.84 -10.57
C SER A 70 4.33 0.51 -10.65
N GLY A 71 3.82 0.39 -11.88
CA GLY A 71 2.43 0.02 -12.15
C GLY A 71 1.45 1.19 -12.13
N GLN A 72 0.16 0.86 -12.11
CA GLN A 72 -0.96 1.80 -12.14
C GLN A 72 -2.03 1.34 -11.15
N PRO A 73 -1.79 1.51 -9.83
CA PRO A 73 -2.78 1.19 -8.81
C PRO A 73 -4.03 2.04 -8.99
N SER A 74 -5.17 1.51 -8.59
CA SER A 74 -6.48 2.15 -8.70
C SER A 74 -7.18 2.23 -7.34
N PRO A 75 -8.08 3.21 -7.11
CA PRO A 75 -8.92 3.24 -5.93
C PRO A 75 -9.67 1.91 -5.74
N GLY A 76 -9.67 1.40 -4.50
CA GLY A 76 -10.26 0.12 -4.13
C GLY A 76 -9.29 -1.07 -4.17
N ASP A 77 -8.12 -0.94 -4.81
CA ASP A 77 -7.08 -1.97 -4.78
C ASP A 77 -6.66 -2.28 -3.34
N GLU A 78 -6.48 -3.55 -3.05
CA GLU A 78 -5.95 -4.01 -1.77
C GLU A 78 -4.45 -3.77 -1.71
N VAL A 79 -3.98 -3.25 -0.57
CA VAL A 79 -2.56 -3.03 -0.31
C VAL A 79 -2.07 -4.07 0.68
N VAL A 80 -1.04 -4.81 0.30
CA VAL A 80 -0.44 -5.88 1.11
C VAL A 80 1.04 -5.65 1.35
N TRP A 81 1.49 -6.14 2.50
CA TRP A 81 2.90 -6.17 2.88
C TRP A 81 3.41 -7.61 2.89
N LEU A 82 4.58 -7.82 2.30
CA LEU A 82 5.35 -9.05 2.44
C LEU A 82 6.27 -8.88 3.64
N ALA A 83 5.86 -9.43 4.79
CA ALA A 83 6.67 -9.35 6.00
C ALA A 83 8.01 -10.10 5.80
N PRO A 84 9.16 -9.56 6.24
CA PRO A 84 10.45 -10.23 6.14
C PRO A 84 10.52 -11.55 6.91
#